data_AF-A0A822FKS1-F1
#
_entry.id   AF-A0A822FKS1-F1
#
_cell.length_a   1.000
_cell.length_b   1.000
_cell.length_c   1.000
_cell.angle_alpha   90.00
_cell.angle_beta   90.00
_cell.angle_gamma   90.00
#
_symmetry.space_group_name_H-M   'P 1'
#
loop_
_entity.id
_entity.type
_entity.pdbx_description
1 polymer ?
#
loop_
_entity_poly.entity_id
_entity_poly.type
_entity_poly.pdbx_seq_one_letter_code
_entity_poly.pdbx_strand_id
1 'polypeptide(L)' 'MQGVEKSNDLLSRLYFSSTNPAENPLLTMLQKLYRMLEMNFQDEKERDAMTTFARTGVYDFV' A
#
# COMPACT_ATOMS: atom_id res chain seq x y z
N MET A 1 21.35 -1.79 -7.45
CA MET A 1 20.02 -1.26 -7.12
C MET A 1 19.00 -1.27 -8.28
N GLN A 2 19.35 -1.59 -9.53
CA GLN A 2 18.41 -1.54 -10.67
C GLN A 2 17.38 -2.70 -10.76
N GLY A 3 17.51 -3.76 -9.97
CA GLY A 3 16.62 -4.94 -10.04
C GLY A 3 15.35 -4.84 -9.18
N VAL A 4 15.38 -4.05 -8.11
CA VAL A 4 14.27 -3.95 -7.13
C VAL A 4 13.13 -3.10 -7.67
N GLU A 5 13.45 -2.03 -8.40
CA GLU A 5 12.45 -1.11 -8.98
C GLU A 5 11.59 -1.79 -10.06
N LYS A 6 12.19 -2.61 -10.94
CA LYS A 6 11.45 -3.35 -11.98
C LYS A 6 10.53 -4.43 -11.42
N SER A 7 10.95 -5.10 -10.34
CA SER A 7 10.11 -6.12 -9.66
C SER A 7 8.90 -5.48 -9.00
N ASN A 8 9.09 -4.31 -8.37
CA ASN A 8 8.01 -3.56 -7.76
C ASN A 8 7.03 -2.98 -8.78
N ASP A 9 7.49 -2.58 -9.97
CA ASP A 9 6.61 -2.13 -11.06
C ASP A 9 5.71 -3.26 -11.57
N LEU A 10 6.25 -4.48 -11.74
CA LEU A 10 5.49 -5.63 -12.19
C LEU A 10 4.45 -6.09 -11.14
N LEU A 11 4.83 -6.16 -9.87
CA LEU A 11 3.91 -6.50 -8.78
C LEU A 11 2.82 -5.44 -8.60
N SER A 12 3.17 -4.17 -8.71
CA SER A 12 2.19 -3.08 -8.69
C SER A 12 1.21 -3.20 -9.86
N ARG A 13 1.70 -3.45 -11.07
CA ARG A 13 0.87 -3.66 -12.26
C ARG A 13 -0.07 -4.86 -12.12
N LEU A 14 0.39 -5.98 -11.56
CA LEU A 14 -0.45 -7.16 -11.32
C LEU A 14 -1.50 -6.94 -10.23
N TYR A 15 -1.19 -6.17 -9.19
CA TYR A 15 -2.16 -5.81 -8.15
C TYR A 15 -3.23 -4.82 -8.63
N PHE A 16 -2.87 -3.87 -9.51
CA PHE A 16 -3.80 -2.89 -10.06
C PHE A 16 -4.48 -3.33 -11.35
N SER A 17 -4.08 -4.46 -11.97
CA SER A 17 -4.77 -4.97 -13.16
C SER A 17 -6.14 -5.59 -12.83
N SER A 18 -6.42 -5.90 -11.56
CA SER A 18 -7.69 -6.48 -11.12
C SER A 18 -8.72 -5.44 -10.68
N THR A 19 -8.33 -4.17 -10.53
CA THR A 19 -9.21 -3.10 -10.04
C THR A 19 -9.12 -1.89 -10.98
N ASN A 20 -10.15 -1.68 -11.82
CA ASN A 20 -10.23 -0.49 -12.66
C ASN A 20 -10.36 0.76 -11.76
N PRO A 21 -9.37 1.68 -11.74
CA PRO A 21 -9.41 2.86 -10.88
C PRO A 21 -10.60 3.78 -11.16
N ALA A 22 -11.16 3.72 -12.38
CA ALA A 22 -12.33 4.50 -12.76
C ALA A 22 -13.64 3.91 -12.22
N GLU A 23 -13.69 2.60 -11.99
CA GLU A 23 -14.88 1.91 -11.46
C GLU A 23 -14.88 1.85 -9.94
N ASN A 24 -13.71 1.74 -9.30
CA ASN A 24 -13.63 1.69 -7.84
C ASN A 24 -12.41 2.46 -7.29
N PRO A 25 -12.46 3.81 -7.36
CA PRO A 25 -11.32 4.66 -7.00
C PRO A 25 -10.88 4.52 -5.54
N LEU A 26 -11.83 4.31 -4.62
CA LEU A 26 -11.54 4.15 -3.18
C LEU A 26 -10.80 2.84 -2.90
N LEU A 27 -11.24 1.73 -3.51
CA LEU A 27 -10.57 0.44 -3.37
C LEU A 27 -9.15 0.50 -3.95
N THR A 28 -8.99 1.13 -5.12
CA THR A 28 -7.67 1.31 -5.72
C THR A 28 -6.75 2.18 -4.86
N MET A 29 -7.27 3.26 -4.25
CA MET A 29 -6.49 4.09 -3.32
C MET A 29 -6.04 3.29 -2.09
N LEU A 30 -6.92 2.49 -1.50
CA LEU A 30 -6.60 1.66 -0.34
C LEU A 30 -5.54 0.60 -0.69
N GLN A 31 -5.66 -0.07 -1.83
CA GLN A 31 -4.67 -1.04 -2.30
C GLN A 31 -3.29 -0.39 -2.53
N LYS A 32 -3.25 0.83 -3.09
CA LYS A 32 -2.00 1.61 -3.24
C LYS A 32 -1.35 1.92 -1.89
N LEU A 33 -2.16 2.35 -0.92
CA LEU A 33 -1.69 2.64 0.42
C LEU A 33 -1.08 1.39 1.08
N TYR A 34 -1.82 0.27 1.10
CA TYR A 34 -1.32 -0.99 1.66
C TYR A 34 -0.01 -1.43 1.00
N ARG A 35 0.10 -1.32 -0.33
CA ARG A 35 1.33 -1.66 -1.03
C ARG A 35 2.51 -0.79 -0.62
N MET A 36 2.29 0.51 -0.49
CA MET A 36 3.31 1.44 -0.01
C MET A 36 3.77 1.06 1.39
N LEU A 37 2.85 0.66 2.26
CA LEU A 37 3.18 0.22 3.62
C LEU A 37 3.95 -1.11 3.63
N GLU A 38 3.54 -2.10 2.83
CA GLU A 38 4.27 -3.36 2.64
C GLU A 38 5.72 -3.16 2.19
N MET A 39 5.96 -2.19 1.32
CA MET A 39 7.29 -1.92 0.78
C MET A 39 8.21 -1.17 1.75
N ASN A 40 7.64 -0.36 2.66
CA ASN A 40 8.41 0.49 3.57
C ASN A 40 8.55 -0.10 4.98
N PHE A 41 7.66 -1.00 5.40
CA PHE A 41 7.63 -1.56 6.75
C PHE A 41 7.69 -3.08 6.70
N GLN A 42 8.74 -3.66 7.28
CA GLN A 42 8.89 -5.11 7.40
C GLN A 42 8.05 -5.69 8.54
N ASP A 43 7.92 -4.95 9.64
CA ASP A 43 7.12 -5.33 10.79
C ASP A 43 5.61 -5.15 10.51
N GLU A 44 4.83 -6.18 10.83
CA GLU A 44 3.39 -6.20 10.60
C GLU A 44 2.64 -5.23 11.52
N LYS A 45 3.08 -5.07 12.77
CA LYS A 45 2.47 -4.14 13.73
C LYS A 45 2.71 -2.69 13.31
N GLU A 46 3.90 -2.37 12.81
CA GLU A 46 4.18 -1.04 12.25
C GLU A 46 3.32 -0.76 11.02
N ARG A 47 3.12 -1.75 10.13
CA ARG A 47 2.18 -1.61 8.99
C ARG A 47 0.76 -1.33 9.44
N ASP A 48 0.26 -2.04 10.44
CA ASP A 48 -1.10 -1.86 10.94
C ASP A 48 -1.30 -0.51 11.64
N ALA A 49 -0.30 -0.04 12.39
CA ALA A 49 -0.30 1.28 13.01
C ALA A 49 -0.35 2.39 11.95
N MET A 50 0.48 2.29 10.91
CA MET A 50 0.51 3.26 9.81
C MET A 50 -0.75 3.22 8.94
N THR A 51 -1.33 2.03 8.74
CA THR A 51 -2.62 1.88 8.06
C THR A 51 -3.73 2.56 8.84
N THR A 52 -3.76 2.35 10.16
CA THR A 52 -4.74 2.96 11.06
C THR A 52 -4.60 4.47 11.08
N PHE A 53 -3.36 4.98 11.13
CA PHE A 53 -3.08 6.41 11.02
C PHE A 53 -3.56 6.99 9.70
N ALA A 54 -3.23 6.37 8.58
CA ALA A 54 -3.67 6.84 7.26
C ALA A 54 -5.20 6.85 7.11
N ARG A 55 -5.91 5.95 7.80
CA ARG A 55 -7.38 5.89 7.81
C ARG A 55 -8.02 6.93 8.75
N THR A 56 -7.42 7.18 9.92
CA THR A 56 -8.06 7.94 11.01
C THR A 56 -7.48 9.34 11.20
N GLY A 57 -6.29 9.61 10.66
CA GLY A 57 -5.51 10.82 10.92
C GLY A 57 -4.90 10.88 12.33
N VAL A 58 -5.07 9.84 13.15
CA VAL A 58 -4.59 9.77 14.53
C VAL A 58 -3.48 8.74 14.62
N TYR A 59 -2.29 9.21 15.01
CA TYR A 59 -1.14 8.33 15.23
C TYR A 59 -1.09 7.99 16.72
N ASP A 60 -1.54 6.79 17.07
CA ASP A 60 -1.60 6.33 18.46
C ASP A 60 -0.40 5.44 18.77
N PHE A 61 0.39 5.80 19.79
CA PHE A 61 1.66 5.16 20.15
C PHE A 61 1.51 4.15 21.31
N VAL A 62 0.26 3.81 21.67
CA VAL A 62 -0.08 3.00 22.86
C VAL A 62 0.12 1.50 22.61
#